data_AF-A0A2A5M090-F1
#
_entry.id   AF-A0A2A5M090-F1
#
_cell.length_a   1.000
_cell.length_b   1.000
_cell.length_c   1.000
_cell.angle_alpha   90.00
_cell.angle_beta   90.00
_cell.angle_gamma   90.00
#
_symmetry.space_group_name_H-M   'P 1'
#
loop_
_entity.id
_entity.type
_entity.pdbx_description
1 polymer ?
#
loop_
_entity_poly.entity_id
_entity_poly.type
_entity_poly.pdbx_seq_one_letter_code
_entity_poly.pdbx_strand_id
1 'polypeptide(L)'
;MEDISFQHVFSRVYSYLCEAGVEMTSERCRQMLQLIDDAMAAVGEDKGGHRLLQNVMDRLPDYFSIPEARIPLVAPPLSRGSIGYRGRG
;
A
#
# COMPACT_ATOMS: atom_id res chain seq x y z
N MET A 1 -14.65 15.76 6.54
CA MET A 1 -13.75 14.72 6.01
C MET A 1 -13.54 15.10 4.56
N GLU A 2 -12.33 15.50 4.16
CA GLU A 2 -12.09 15.98 2.80
C GLU A 2 -12.40 14.87 1.80
N ASP A 3 -13.22 15.19 0.80
CA ASP A 3 -13.51 14.28 -0.30
C ASP A 3 -12.21 14.11 -1.10
N ILE A 4 -11.68 12.89 -1.12
CA ILE A 4 -10.45 12.59 -1.86
C ILE A 4 -10.83 12.54 -3.33
N SER A 5 -10.23 13.40 -4.16
CA SER A 5 -10.46 13.38 -5.59
C SER A 5 -9.83 12.15 -6.25
N PHE A 6 -10.33 11.76 -7.42
CA PHE A 6 -9.74 10.70 -8.24
C PHE A 6 -8.24 10.93 -8.50
N GLN A 7 -7.86 12.18 -8.78
CA GLN A 7 -6.47 12.57 -8.99
C GLN A 7 -5.61 12.27 -7.76
N HIS A 8 -6.14 12.46 -6.55
CA HIS A 8 -5.44 12.14 -5.32
C HIS A 8 -5.26 10.63 -5.14
N VAL A 9 -6.30 9.83 -5.45
CA VAL A 9 -6.19 8.36 -5.45
C VAL A 9 -5.11 7.90 -6.43
N PHE A 10 -5.15 8.40 -7.66
CA PHE A 10 -4.16 8.08 -8.69
C PHE A 10 -2.74 8.41 -8.23
N SER A 11 -2.52 9.63 -7.73
CA SER A 11 -1.22 10.07 -7.24
C SER A 11 -0.72 9.20 -6.09
N ARG A 12 -1.62 8.82 -5.16
CA ARG A 12 -1.29 7.98 -4.00
C ARG A 12 -0.81 6.60 -4.44
N VAL A 13 -1.54 5.97 -5.34
CA VAL A 13 -1.26 4.60 -5.81
C VAL A 13 0.02 4.59 -6.66
N TYR A 14 0.18 5.59 -7.53
CA TYR A 14 1.40 5.76 -8.33
C TYR A 14 2.64 5.93 -7.44
N SER A 15 2.59 6.86 -6.48
CA SER A 15 3.69 7.08 -5.54
C SER A 15 4.00 5.82 -4.73
N TYR A 16 2.97 5.11 -4.26
CA TYR A 16 3.14 3.86 -3.51
C TYR A 16 3.85 2.79 -4.35
N LEU A 17 3.48 2.59 -5.61
CA LEU A 17 4.14 1.61 -6.49
C LEU A 17 5.61 1.98 -6.75
N CYS A 18 5.90 3.25 -7.02
CA CYS A 18 7.28 3.73 -7.17
C CYS A 18 8.12 3.52 -5.90
N GLU A 19 7.58 3.88 -4.73
CA GLU A 19 8.26 3.70 -3.43
C GLU A 19 8.45 2.22 -3.07
N ALA A 20 7.51 1.37 -3.48
CA ALA A 20 7.62 -0.08 -3.33
C ALA A 20 8.64 -0.73 -4.28
N GLY A 21 9.29 0.06 -5.15
CA GLY A 21 10.31 -0.41 -6.08
C GLY A 21 9.74 -1.01 -7.38
N VAL A 22 8.49 -0.70 -7.72
CA VAL A 22 7.91 -1.07 -9.01
C VAL A 22 8.30 -0.02 -10.05
N GLU A 23 8.95 -0.44 -11.14
CA GLU A 23 9.21 0.43 -12.27
C GLU A 23 7.91 0.71 -13.06
N MET A 24 7.48 1.97 -13.07
CA MET A 24 6.25 2.40 -13.74
C MET A 24 6.44 2.60 -15.24
N THR A 25 6.57 1.49 -15.98
CA THR A 25 6.54 1.50 -17.44
C THR A 25 5.15 1.86 -17.97
N SER A 26 5.04 2.23 -19.26
CA SER A 26 3.74 2.54 -19.88
C SER A 26 2.72 1.41 -19.76
N GLU A 27 3.15 0.15 -19.77
CA GLU A 27 2.29 -1.01 -19.57
C GLU A 27 1.78 -1.09 -18.13
N ARG A 28 2.65 -0.89 -17.14
CA ARG A 28 2.30 -0.84 -15.72
C ARG A 28 1.38 0.33 -15.39
N CYS A 29 1.56 1.48 -16.04
CA CYS A 29 0.62 2.60 -15.92
C CYS A 29 -0.77 2.25 -16.45
N ARG A 30 -0.88 1.55 -17.58
CA ARG A 30 -2.18 1.07 -18.09
C ARG A 30 -2.81 0.06 -17.13
N GLN A 31 -2.02 -0.85 -16.59
CA GLN A 31 -2.47 -1.83 -15.61
C GLN A 31 -2.98 -1.17 -14.31
N MET A 32 -2.31 -0.11 -13.85
CA MET A 32 -2.75 0.68 -12.70
C MET A 32 -4.09 1.40 -12.98
N LEU A 33 -4.26 1.95 -14.19
CA LEU A 33 -5.52 2.56 -14.59
C LEU A 33 -6.65 1.53 -14.64
N GLN A 34 -6.39 0.32 -15.14
CA GLN A 34 -7.35 -0.79 -15.13
C GLN A 34 -7.75 -1.18 -13.70
N LEU A 35 -6.79 -1.31 -12.79
CA LEU A 35 -7.05 -1.57 -11.37
C LEU A 35 -7.98 -0.51 -10.76
N ILE A 36 -7.74 0.77 -11.04
CA ILE A 36 -8.57 1.86 -10.52
C ILE A 36 -9.97 1.80 -11.13
N ASP A 37 -10.09 1.52 -12.42
CA ASP A 37 -11.38 1.40 -13.11
C ASP A 37 -12.23 0.24 -12.54
N ASP A 38 -11.62 -0.93 -12.35
CA ASP A 38 -12.26 -2.10 -11.74
C ASP A 38 -12.68 -1.82 -10.29
N ALA A 39 -11.87 -1.07 -9.54
CA ALA A 39 -12.21 -0.64 -8.19
C ALA A 39 -13.37 0.38 -8.18
N MET A 40 -13.42 1.31 -9.13
CA MET A 40 -14.55 2.23 -9.28
C MET A 40 -15.84 1.49 -9.62
N ALA A 41 -15.79 0.52 -10.54
CA ALA A 41 -16.92 -0.31 -10.90
C ALA A 41 -17.47 -1.11 -9.70
N ALA A 42 -16.59 -1.57 -8.80
CA ALA A 42 -16.99 -2.30 -7.60
C ALA A 42 -17.60 -1.43 -6.50
N VAL A 43 -17.09 -0.21 -6.32
CA VAL A 43 -17.51 0.70 -5.26
C VAL A 43 -18.78 1.47 -5.65
N GLY A 44 -18.94 1.82 -6.93
CA GLY A 44 -20.00 2.66 -7.48
C GLY A 44 -19.66 4.15 -7.39
N GLU A 45 -20.22 4.97 -8.30
CA GLU A 45 -19.89 6.41 -8.46
C GLU A 45 -20.16 7.27 -7.22
N ASP A 46 -21.05 6.81 -6.34
CA ASP A 46 -21.64 7.63 -5.26
C ASP A 46 -20.90 7.51 -3.91
N LYS A 47 -19.70 6.92 -3.89
CA LYS A 47 -18.95 6.65 -2.65
C LYS A 47 -17.58 7.30 -2.72
N GLY A 48 -17.42 8.36 -1.92
CA GLY A 48 -16.25 9.25 -1.89
C GLY A 48 -14.88 8.58 -1.88
N GLY A 49 -13.86 9.30 -2.33
CA GLY A 49 -12.58 8.74 -2.77
C GLY A 49 -11.78 7.94 -1.73
N HIS A 50 -12.10 8.04 -0.45
CA HIS A 50 -11.54 7.16 0.58
C HIS A 50 -11.90 5.69 0.35
N ARG A 51 -13.16 5.39 -0.01
CA ARG A 51 -13.60 4.01 -0.29
C ARG A 51 -12.98 3.47 -1.56
N LEU A 52 -12.83 4.33 -2.57
CA LEU A 52 -12.12 3.99 -3.80
C LEU A 52 -10.66 3.65 -3.49
N LEU A 53 -9.95 4.52 -2.77
CA LEU A 53 -8.55 4.26 -2.40
C LEU A 53 -8.41 2.96 -1.61
N GLN A 54 -9.27 2.71 -0.63
CA GLN A 54 -9.26 1.46 0.12
C GLN A 54 -9.42 0.25 -0.80
N ASN A 55 -10.41 0.27 -1.69
CA ASN A 55 -10.66 -0.84 -2.62
C ASN A 55 -9.50 -1.07 -3.59
N VAL A 56 -8.89 0.01 -4.10
CA VAL A 56 -7.70 -0.08 -4.94
C VAL A 56 -6.55 -0.75 -4.20
N MET A 57 -6.29 -0.35 -2.95
CA MET A 57 -5.20 -0.93 -2.16
C MET A 57 -5.46 -2.41 -1.81
N ASP A 58 -6.71 -2.79 -1.55
CA ASP A 58 -7.08 -4.18 -1.28
C ASP A 58 -6.86 -5.10 -2.50
N ARG A 59 -7.10 -4.58 -3.72
CA ARG A 59 -6.93 -5.31 -4.99
C ARG A 59 -5.53 -5.20 -5.59
N LEU A 60 -4.71 -4.30 -5.08
CA LEU A 60 -3.37 -4.02 -5.63
C LEU A 60 -2.50 -5.29 -5.80
N PRO A 61 -2.49 -6.26 -4.86
CA PRO A 61 -1.73 -7.50 -5.01
C PRO A 61 -2.15 -8.37 -6.19
N ASP A 62 -3.39 -8.25 -6.68
CA ASP A 62 -3.90 -9.02 -7.82
C ASP A 62 -3.33 -8.51 -9.16
N TYR A 63 -2.89 -7.25 -9.20
CA TYR A 63 -2.36 -6.60 -10.42
C TYR A 63 -0.84 -6.45 -10.35
N PHE A 64 -0.27 -6.20 -9.17
CA PHE A 64 1.15 -5.90 -9.00
C PHE A 64 1.80 -6.88 -8.02
N SER A 65 2.87 -7.54 -8.48
CA SER A 65 3.80 -8.24 -7.59
C SER A 65 4.74 -7.22 -6.96
N ILE A 66 4.41 -6.79 -5.74
CA ILE A 66 5.25 -5.87 -4.97
C ILE A 66 6.50 -6.62 -4.48
N PRO A 67 7.71 -6.09 -4.71
CA PRO A 67 8.93 -6.64 -4.12
C PRO A 67 8.82 -6.76 -2.60
N GLU A 68 9.20 -7.92 -2.06
CA GLU A 68 9.20 -8.12 -0.61
C GLU A 68 10.21 -7.18 0.05
N ALA A 69 9.75 -6.45 1.06
CA ALA A 69 10.60 -5.52 1.80
C ALA A 69 11.67 -6.30 2.57
N ARG A 70 12.95 -6.02 2.29
CA ARG A 70 14.06 -6.54 3.10
C ARG A 70 14.08 -5.82 4.44
N ILE A 71 13.51 -6.44 5.45
CA ILE A 71 13.59 -5.95 6.83
C ILE A 71 15.06 -6.06 7.27
N PRO A 72 15.70 -4.95 7.70
CA PRO A 72 17.06 -5.02 8.20
C PRO A 72 17.10 -5.90 9.44
N LEU A 73 18.13 -6.74 9.53
CA LEU A 73 18.39 -7.52 10.74
C LEU A 73 18.61 -6.56 11.92
N VAL A 74 18.01 -6.88 13.06
CA VAL A 74 18.16 -6.07 14.27
C VAL A 74 19.63 -6.10 14.72
N ALA A 75 20.28 -4.94 14.71
CA ALA A 75 21.68 -4.78 15.10
C ALA A 75 21.84 -3.65 16.13
N PRO A 76 22.38 -3.92 17.34
CA PRO A 76 22.82 -5.23 17.83
C PRO A 76 21.64 -6.19 18.09
N PRO A 77 21.86 -7.51 18.07
CA PRO A 77 20.83 -8.50 18.41
C PRO A 77 20.18 -8.15 19.74
N LEU A 78 18.85 -8.02 19.76
CA LEU A 78 18.11 -7.71 20.99
C LEU A 78 18.32 -8.81 22.02
N SER A 79 19.20 -8.53 22.99
CA SER A 79 19.38 -9.39 24.16
C SER A 79 18.22 -9.12 25.12
N ARG A 80 17.11 -9.86 24.95
CA ARG A 80 15.96 -9.82 25.86
C ARG A 80 16.36 -10.45 27.21
N GLY A 81 17.10 -9.70 28.03
CA GLY A 81 17.61 -10.21 29.31
C GLY A 81 18.54 -9.27 30.09
N SER A 82 19.04 -8.19 29.49
CA SER A 82 19.99 -7.28 30.16
C SER A 82 19.36 -6.32 31.18
N ILE A 83 18.02 -6.19 31.21
CA ILE A 83 17.32 -5.25 32.11
C ILE A 83 16.97 -5.89 33.47
N GLY A 84 17.22 -7.18 33.67
CA GLY A 84 17.16 -7.79 35.00
C GLY A 84 15.81 -7.63 35.71
N TYR A 85 14.69 -7.59 34.96
CA TYR A 85 13.36 -7.66 35.55
C TYR A 85 13.25 -8.97 36.33
N ARG A 86 13.54 -8.89 37.64
CA ARG A 86 13.27 -9.96 38.59
C ARG A 86 11.77 -10.22 38.49
N GLY A 87 11.41 -11.40 37.99
CA GLY A 87 10.05 -11.90 38.15
C GLY A 87 9.73 -11.88 39.63
N ARG A 88 8.94 -10.89 40.06
CA ARG A 88 8.27 -10.93 41.36
C ARG A 88 7.18 -11.99 41.18
N GLY A 89 7.43 -13.16 41.78
CA GLY A 89 6.36 -14.09 42.14
C GLY A 89 5.45 -13.49 43.20
#